data_AF-A0A552U9K4-F1
#
_entry.id   AF-A0A552U9K4-F1
#
_cell.length_a   1.000
_cell.length_b   1.000
_cell.length_c   1.000
_cell.angle_alpha   90.00
_cell.angle_beta   90.00
_cell.angle_gamma   90.00
#
_symmetry.space_group_name_H-M   'P 1'
#
loop_
_entity.id
_entity.type
_entity.pdbx_description
1 polymer ?
#
loop_
_entity_poly.entity_id
_entity_poly.type
_entity_poly.pdbx_seq_one_letter_code
_entity_poly.pdbx_strand_id
1 'polypeptide(L)'
;MRTRHLPVDWPVAWLFAEPRLGEALWIALDRLPRGAGVVFGHVDLAPAARRRLFARVALVAARRRLVLVDSRDPRIAKAHDRAEIVAARRRGACLVFVSPVFATASHPGAPVLGRVRYGLMVRGAGVPVAALGGMTARRFETLRPLGAVAWGAIDAWTG
;
A
#
# COMPACT_ATOMS: atom_id res chain seq x y z
N MET A 1 26.98 11.55 -9.38
CA MET A 1 25.82 10.83 -8.80
C MET A 1 24.58 11.68 -9.02
N ARG A 2 23.73 11.34 -10.00
CA ARG A 2 22.45 12.03 -10.20
C ARG A 2 21.37 11.28 -9.43
N THR A 3 21.00 11.78 -8.27
CA THR A 3 19.71 11.48 -7.63
C THR A 3 18.63 11.90 -8.62
N ARG A 4 18.07 10.93 -9.36
CA ARG A 4 16.84 11.16 -10.11
C ARG A 4 15.77 11.47 -9.07
N HIS A 5 15.43 12.75 -8.90
CA HIS A 5 14.15 13.15 -8.36
C HIS A 5 13.08 12.39 -9.15
N LEU A 6 12.33 11.51 -8.50
CA LEU A 6 11.08 10.99 -9.04
C LEU A 6 9.97 11.84 -8.42
N PRO A 7 9.49 12.92 -9.07
CA PRO A 7 8.30 13.62 -8.61
C PRO A 7 7.10 12.84 -9.13
N VAL A 8 6.81 11.70 -8.51
CA VAL A 8 5.46 11.19 -8.50
C VAL A 8 5.01 11.42 -7.08
N ASP A 9 4.12 12.40 -6.88
CA ASP A 9 3.43 12.60 -5.62
C ASP A 9 2.54 11.37 -5.39
N TRP A 10 3.13 10.30 -4.88
CA TRP A 10 2.41 9.11 -4.51
C TRP A 10 1.38 9.49 -3.43
N PRO A 11 0.15 8.96 -3.51
CA PRO A 11 -0.79 9.06 -2.42
C PRO A 11 -0.15 8.73 -1.08
N VAL A 12 -0.49 9.50 -0.05
CA VAL A 12 0.01 9.25 1.30
C VAL A 12 -0.74 8.07 1.94
N ALA A 13 -2.02 7.91 1.64
CA ALA A 13 -2.87 6.84 2.17
C ALA A 13 -3.32 5.90 1.05
N TRP A 14 -3.28 4.60 1.32
CA TRP A 14 -3.64 3.55 0.36
C TRP A 14 -4.62 2.53 0.95
N LEU A 15 -5.67 2.22 0.20
CA LEU A 15 -6.51 1.05 0.43
C LEU A 15 -5.95 -0.15 -0.35
N PHE A 16 -5.70 -1.25 0.33
CA PHE A 16 -5.46 -2.54 -0.31
C PHE A 16 -6.79 -3.27 -0.50
N ALA A 17 -7.33 -3.19 -1.71
CA ALA A 17 -8.60 -3.81 -2.09
C ALA A 17 -8.40 -5.32 -2.33
N GLU A 18 -8.35 -6.07 -1.23
CA GLU A 18 -8.17 -7.53 -1.19
C GLU A 18 -9.54 -8.26 -1.13
N PRO A 19 -9.65 -9.53 -1.60
CA PRO A 19 -10.92 -10.26 -1.67
C PRO A 19 -11.72 -10.31 -0.36
N ARG A 20 -11.02 -10.37 0.78
CA ARG A 20 -11.62 -10.45 2.11
C ARG A 20 -12.47 -9.25 2.51
N LEU A 21 -12.35 -8.12 1.81
CA LEU A 21 -13.20 -6.95 2.07
C LEU A 21 -14.66 -7.21 1.70
N GLY A 22 -14.93 -8.09 0.74
CA GLY A 22 -16.29 -8.33 0.24
C GLY A 22 -17.04 -7.03 -0.05
N GLU A 23 -18.26 -6.90 0.47
CA GLU A 23 -19.09 -5.70 0.30
C GLU A 23 -18.52 -4.45 1.01
N ALA A 24 -17.70 -4.62 2.05
CA ALA A 24 -17.07 -3.50 2.75
C ALA A 24 -16.07 -2.72 1.87
N LEU A 25 -15.66 -3.30 0.73
CA LEU A 25 -14.86 -2.61 -0.28
C LEU A 25 -15.54 -1.30 -0.73
N TRP A 26 -16.85 -1.33 -0.96
CA TRP A 26 -17.57 -0.16 -1.48
C TRP A 26 -17.63 0.96 -0.45
N ILE A 27 -17.89 0.60 0.81
CA ILE A 27 -17.85 1.53 1.96
C ILE A 27 -16.46 2.18 2.08
N ALA A 28 -15.40 1.37 1.96
CA ALA A 28 -14.03 1.85 2.04
C ALA A 28 -13.70 2.84 0.91
N LEU A 29 -14.09 2.51 -0.33
CA LEU A 29 -13.89 3.40 -1.49
C LEU A 29 -14.61 4.74 -1.32
N ASP A 30 -15.81 4.74 -0.75
CA ASP A 30 -16.60 5.95 -0.52
C ASP A 30 -16.08 6.81 0.65
N ARG A 31 -15.25 6.24 1.53
CA ARG A 31 -14.67 6.95 2.69
C ARG A 31 -13.24 7.39 2.48
N LEU A 32 -12.57 6.89 1.44
CA LEU A 32 -11.21 7.32 1.13
C LEU A 32 -11.15 8.83 0.88
N PRO A 33 -10.14 9.52 1.45
CA PRO A 33 -9.93 10.93 1.17
C PRO A 33 -9.51 11.11 -0.29
N ARG A 34 -9.85 12.27 -0.85
CA ARG A 34 -9.47 12.64 -2.20
C ARG A 34 -7.95 12.53 -2.38
N GLY A 35 -7.51 11.98 -3.51
CA GLY A 35 -6.09 11.79 -3.81
C GLY A 35 -5.48 10.56 -3.12
N ALA A 36 -6.24 9.80 -2.34
CA ALA A 36 -5.77 8.51 -1.83
C ALA A 36 -5.62 7.47 -2.94
N GLY A 37 -4.80 6.46 -2.67
CA GLY A 37 -4.52 5.37 -3.57
C GLY A 37 -5.37 4.13 -3.26
N VAL A 38 -5.60 3.30 -4.27
CA VAL A 38 -6.21 1.98 -4.18
C VAL A 38 -5.30 0.99 -4.90
N VAL A 39 -4.81 -0.01 -4.18
CA VAL A 39 -4.14 -1.18 -4.76
C VAL A 39 -5.16 -2.29 -4.95
N PHE A 40 -5.45 -2.66 -6.19
CA PHE A 40 -6.41 -3.72 -6.51
C PHE A 40 -5.75 -5.10 -6.43
N GLY A 41 -6.06 -5.86 -5.36
CA GLY A 41 -5.36 -7.08 -4.96
C GLY A 41 -5.96 -8.42 -5.43
N HIS A 42 -7.08 -8.43 -6.16
CA HIS A 42 -7.85 -9.65 -6.47
C HIS A 42 -7.16 -10.55 -7.52
N VAL A 43 -6.08 -11.22 -7.15
CA VAL A 43 -5.26 -12.06 -8.05
C VAL A 43 -5.91 -13.40 -8.38
N ASP A 44 -6.74 -13.93 -7.49
CA ASP A 44 -7.34 -15.27 -7.63
C ASP A 44 -8.64 -15.30 -8.44
N LEU A 45 -9.17 -14.13 -8.83
CA LEU A 45 -10.38 -14.06 -9.64
C LEU A 45 -10.12 -14.51 -11.09
N ALA A 46 -11.06 -15.25 -11.65
CA ALA A 46 -11.08 -15.57 -13.07
C ALA A 46 -10.94 -14.28 -13.92
N PRO A 47 -10.21 -14.30 -15.06
CA PRO A 47 -9.84 -13.08 -15.77
C PRO A 47 -11.02 -12.16 -16.13
N ALA A 48 -12.16 -12.72 -16.55
CA ALA A 48 -13.34 -11.94 -16.88
C ALA A 48 -13.98 -11.28 -15.65
N ALA A 49 -14.11 -12.02 -14.54
CA ALA A 49 -14.63 -11.50 -13.28
C ALA A 49 -13.70 -10.41 -12.71
N ARG A 50 -12.39 -10.63 -12.77
CA ARG A 50 -11.38 -9.66 -12.35
C ARG A 50 -11.46 -8.35 -13.13
N ARG A 51 -11.57 -8.42 -14.46
CA ARG A 51 -11.73 -7.23 -15.32
C ARG A 51 -13.00 -6.45 -15.00
N ARG A 52 -14.13 -7.16 -14.81
CA ARG A 52 -15.42 -6.53 -14.45
C ARG A 52 -15.33 -5.82 -13.10
N LEU A 53 -14.75 -6.47 -12.09
CA LEU A 53 -14.59 -5.87 -10.77
C LEU A 53 -13.62 -4.67 -10.82
N PHE A 54 -12.48 -4.81 -11.50
CA PHE A 54 -11.53 -3.70 -11.69
C PHE A 54 -12.20 -2.49 -12.35
N ALA A 55 -13.00 -2.70 -13.40
CA ALA A 55 -13.72 -1.62 -14.07
C ALA A 55 -14.71 -0.91 -13.14
N ARG A 56 -15.43 -1.66 -12.28
CA ARG A 56 -16.32 -1.06 -11.27
C ARG A 56 -15.54 -0.22 -10.26
N VAL A 57 -14.42 -0.72 -9.75
CA VAL A 57 -13.54 0.04 -8.84
C VAL A 57 -12.97 1.28 -9.54
N ALA A 58 -12.58 1.17 -10.81
CA ALA A 58 -12.06 2.29 -11.61
C ALA A 58 -13.10 3.41 -11.78
N LEU A 59 -14.38 3.08 -11.97
CA LEU A 59 -15.46 4.08 -12.03
C LEU A 59 -15.59 4.86 -10.72
N VAL A 60 -15.57 4.17 -9.57
CA VAL A 60 -15.62 4.83 -8.26
C VAL A 60 -14.36 5.68 -8.03
N ALA A 61 -13.18 5.12 -8.32
CA ALA A 61 -11.91 5.81 -8.18
C ALA A 61 -11.86 7.10 -9.02
N ALA A 62 -12.31 7.07 -10.28
CA ALA A 62 -12.37 8.24 -11.13
C ALA A 62 -13.30 9.32 -10.56
N ARG A 63 -14.52 8.95 -10.15
CA ARG A 63 -15.50 9.88 -9.56
C ARG A 63 -14.98 10.53 -8.27
N ARG A 64 -14.24 9.76 -7.46
CA ARG A 64 -13.69 10.17 -6.16
C ARG A 64 -12.30 10.81 -6.26
N ARG A 65 -11.71 10.86 -7.47
CA ARG A 65 -10.33 11.32 -7.74
C ARG A 65 -9.30 10.57 -6.89
N LEU A 66 -9.42 9.24 -6.91
CA LEU A 66 -8.49 8.30 -6.30
C LEU A 66 -7.52 7.77 -7.36
N VAL A 67 -6.30 7.42 -6.93
CA VAL A 67 -5.31 6.76 -7.79
C VAL A 67 -5.54 5.25 -7.70
N LEU A 68 -5.90 4.60 -8.81
CA LEU A 68 -6.06 3.15 -8.86
C LEU A 68 -4.83 2.48 -9.50
N VAL A 69 -4.26 1.50 -8.81
CA VAL A 69 -3.12 0.72 -9.28
C VAL A 69 -3.44 -0.77 -9.15
N ASP A 70 -3.11 -1.56 -10.16
CA ASP A 70 -3.20 -3.03 -10.07
C ASP A 70 -2.07 -3.55 -9.18
N SER A 71 -2.34 -4.52 -8.29
CA SER A 71 -1.29 -5.10 -7.42
C SER A 71 -0.14 -5.74 -8.20
N ARG A 72 -0.33 -6.02 -9.49
CA ARG A 72 0.67 -6.58 -10.41
C ARG A 72 1.49 -5.50 -11.14
N ASP A 73 1.24 -4.22 -10.89
CA ASP A 73 2.02 -3.13 -11.48
C ASP A 73 3.46 -3.16 -10.92
N PRO A 74 4.49 -3.28 -11.78
CA PRO A 74 5.88 -3.41 -11.33
C PRO A 74 6.42 -2.15 -10.62
N ARG A 75 5.72 -1.01 -10.73
CA ARG A 75 6.08 0.22 -10.02
C ARG A 75 5.79 0.14 -8.53
N ILE A 76 4.95 -0.80 -8.08
CA ILE A 76 4.72 -1.06 -6.66
C ILE A 76 5.22 -2.45 -6.29
N ALA A 77 5.70 -2.61 -5.06
CA ALA A 77 6.11 -3.91 -4.54
C ALA A 77 5.71 -4.06 -3.08
N LYS A 78 5.56 -5.30 -2.62
CA LYS A 78 5.47 -5.66 -1.20
C LYS A 78 6.85 -6.19 -0.75
N ALA A 79 7.24 -5.91 0.48
CA ALA A 79 8.47 -6.41 1.09
C ALA A 79 8.30 -6.68 2.59
N HIS A 80 9.04 -7.65 3.10
CA HIS A 80 9.03 -8.11 4.49
C HIS A 80 10.41 -7.94 5.14
N ASP A 81 11.45 -7.73 4.34
CA ASP A 81 12.79 -7.46 4.81
C ASP A 81 13.59 -6.50 3.89
N ARG A 82 14.82 -6.20 4.31
CA ARG A 82 15.70 -5.27 3.59
C ARG A 82 16.18 -5.83 2.25
N ALA A 83 16.38 -7.14 2.14
CA ALA A 83 16.81 -7.76 0.89
C ALA A 83 15.71 -7.64 -0.16
N GLU A 84 14.45 -7.84 0.22
CA GLU A 84 13.28 -7.66 -0.64
C GLU A 84 13.11 -6.19 -1.09
N ILE A 85 13.32 -5.21 -0.21
CA ILE A 85 13.32 -3.78 -0.58
C ILE A 85 14.37 -3.49 -1.66
N VAL A 86 15.60 -3.99 -1.46
CA VAL A 86 16.71 -3.81 -2.43
C VAL A 86 16.39 -4.50 -3.75
N ALA A 87 15.83 -5.71 -3.70
CA ALA A 87 15.43 -6.45 -4.89
C ALA A 87 14.31 -5.72 -5.66
N ALA A 88 13.30 -5.20 -4.96
CA ALA A 88 12.23 -4.41 -5.56
C ALA A 88 12.76 -3.14 -6.24
N ARG A 89 13.64 -2.39 -5.57
CA ARG A 89 14.32 -1.23 -6.17
C ARG A 89 15.08 -1.60 -7.43
N ARG A 90 15.85 -2.70 -7.41
CA ARG A 90 16.61 -3.18 -8.58
C ARG A 90 15.71 -3.56 -9.75
N ARG A 91 14.47 -4.01 -9.48
CA ARG A 91 13.44 -4.29 -10.49
C ARG A 91 12.71 -3.03 -10.98
N GLY A 92 13.04 -1.84 -10.46
CA GLY A 92 12.45 -0.58 -10.88
C GLY A 92 11.19 -0.17 -10.10
N ALA A 93 10.91 -0.80 -8.95
CA ALA A 93 9.83 -0.36 -8.09
C ALA A 93 10.01 1.11 -7.69
N CYS A 94 8.93 1.87 -7.78
CA CYS A 94 8.85 3.29 -7.46
C CYS A 94 8.24 3.54 -6.07
N LEU A 95 7.54 2.55 -5.50
CA LEU A 95 7.04 2.54 -4.14
C LEU A 95 7.06 1.11 -3.58
N VAL A 96 7.58 0.92 -2.36
CA VAL A 96 7.61 -0.39 -1.70
C VAL A 96 6.80 -0.36 -0.41
N PHE A 97 5.81 -1.23 -0.28
CA PHE A 97 5.03 -1.40 0.94
C PHE A 97 5.69 -2.45 1.84
N VAL A 98 6.11 -2.03 3.03
CA VAL A 98 6.76 -2.90 4.01
C VAL A 98 5.76 -3.33 5.08
N SER A 99 5.65 -4.65 5.30
CA SER A 99 4.64 -5.23 6.21
C SER A 99 5.08 -6.53 6.88
N PRO A 100 4.40 -6.97 7.96
CA PRO A 100 3.47 -6.19 8.78
C PRO A 100 4.23 -5.28 9.76
N VAL A 101 3.94 -3.98 9.75
CA VAL A 101 4.57 -3.05 10.70
C VAL A 101 4.00 -3.21 12.10
N PHE A 102 2.68 -3.35 12.21
CA PHE A 102 1.96 -3.59 13.45
C PHE A 102 1.06 -4.83 13.33
N ALA A 103 0.55 -5.28 14.47
CA ALA A 103 -0.41 -6.38 14.51
C ALA A 103 -1.62 -6.08 13.62
N THR A 104 -2.05 -7.07 12.85
CA THR A 104 -3.11 -6.96 11.85
C THR A 104 -3.95 -8.22 11.85
N ALA A 105 -5.26 -8.09 11.60
CA ALA A 105 -6.17 -9.22 11.44
C ALA A 105 -5.78 -10.14 10.26
N SER A 106 -5.01 -9.63 9.30
CA SER A 106 -4.47 -10.41 8.17
C SER A 106 -3.46 -11.48 8.58
N HIS A 107 -2.75 -11.25 9.68
CA HIS A 107 -1.68 -12.14 10.15
C HIS A 107 -1.70 -12.21 11.68
N PRO A 108 -2.71 -12.86 12.29
CA PRO A 108 -2.80 -13.01 13.74
C PRO A 108 -1.59 -13.79 14.28
N GLY A 109 -0.93 -13.26 15.31
CA GLY A 109 0.21 -13.92 15.96
C GLY A 109 1.53 -13.91 15.17
N ALA A 110 1.55 -13.38 13.94
CA ALA A 110 2.78 -13.29 13.17
C ALA A 110 3.75 -12.25 13.78
N PRO A 111 5.07 -12.49 13.70
CA PRO A 111 6.06 -11.49 14.07
C PRO A 111 5.85 -10.19 13.29
N VAL A 112 5.78 -9.07 14.01
CA VAL A 112 5.64 -7.73 13.43
C VAL A 112 6.99 -7.02 13.46
N LEU A 113 7.20 -6.08 12.55
CA LEU A 113 8.44 -5.32 12.50
C LEU A 113 8.55 -4.34 13.69
N GLY A 114 7.45 -3.67 14.02
CA GLY A 114 7.47 -2.53 14.92
C GLY A 114 8.23 -1.33 14.33
N ARG A 115 8.18 -0.20 15.04
CA ARG A 115 8.72 1.10 14.57
C ARG A 115 10.22 1.06 14.32
N VAL A 116 10.98 0.46 15.24
CA VAL A 116 12.45 0.44 15.20
C VAL A 116 12.95 -0.35 14.00
N ARG A 117 12.50 -1.61 13.82
CA ARG A 117 12.92 -2.45 12.70
C ARG A 117 12.46 -1.86 11.36
N TYR A 118 11.27 -1.26 11.31
CA TYR A 118 10.82 -0.52 10.13
C TYR A 118 11.78 0.62 9.78
N GLY A 119 12.13 1.48 10.74
CA GLY A 119 13.08 2.59 10.49
C GLY A 119 14.45 2.11 10.02
N LEU A 120 14.98 1.01 10.59
CA LEU A 120 16.23 0.38 10.14
C LEU A 120 16.13 -0.11 8.68
N MET A 121 14.98 -0.67 8.29
CA MET A 121 14.75 -1.12 6.90
C MET A 121 14.64 0.05 5.92
N VAL A 122 14.00 1.15 6.30
CA VAL A 122 13.79 2.31 5.42
C VAL A 122 15.06 3.14 5.23
N ARG A 123 15.90 3.24 6.27
CA ARG A 123 17.13 4.05 6.23
C ARG A 123 18.03 3.65 5.07
N GLY A 124 18.23 4.55 4.11
CA GLY A 124 19.08 4.29 2.93
C GLY A 124 18.50 3.26 1.95
N ALA A 125 17.19 3.02 1.97
CA ALA A 125 16.52 2.12 1.02
C ALA A 125 16.74 2.55 -0.44
N GLY A 126 16.86 3.86 -0.71
CA GLY A 126 17.05 4.40 -2.06
C GLY A 126 15.84 4.22 -2.97
N VAL A 127 14.68 3.93 -2.38
CA VAL A 127 13.35 3.87 -3.01
C VAL A 127 12.33 4.37 -1.97
N PRO A 128 11.25 5.06 -2.37
CA PRO A 128 10.18 5.43 -1.45
C PRO A 128 9.57 4.19 -0.77
N VAL A 129 9.41 4.24 0.56
CA VAL A 129 8.84 3.13 1.34
C VAL A 129 7.56 3.57 2.05
N ALA A 130 6.52 2.77 1.88
CA ALA A 130 5.25 2.88 2.57
C ALA A 130 5.14 1.84 3.69
N ALA A 131 4.42 2.17 4.77
CA ALA A 131 4.12 1.24 5.85
C ALA A 131 2.82 0.48 5.58
N LEU A 132 2.77 -0.83 5.82
CA LEU A 132 1.57 -1.64 5.65
C LEU A 132 1.43 -2.65 6.81
N GLY A 133 0.18 -3.00 7.15
CA GLY A 133 -0.15 -3.94 8.22
C GLY A 133 -0.39 -3.23 9.56
N GLY A 134 -1.65 -3.26 10.00
CA GLY A 134 -2.09 -2.60 11.23
C GLY A 134 -1.91 -1.07 11.17
N MET A 135 -2.00 -0.45 10.01
CA MET A 135 -1.77 0.99 9.88
C MET A 135 -3.03 1.81 10.11
N THR A 136 -2.83 3.00 10.68
CA THR A 136 -3.82 4.09 10.78
C THR A 136 -3.09 5.40 10.51
N ALA A 137 -3.83 6.49 10.24
CA ALA A 137 -3.25 7.81 10.09
C ALA A 137 -2.39 8.21 11.31
N ARG A 138 -2.88 7.95 12.53
CA ARG A 138 -2.12 8.21 13.77
C ARG A 138 -0.81 7.42 13.83
N ARG A 139 -0.80 6.14 13.44
CA ARG A 139 0.41 5.32 13.40
C ARG A 139 1.38 5.80 12.33
N PHE A 140 0.88 6.25 11.18
CA PHE A 140 1.69 6.82 10.12
C PHE A 140 2.47 8.04 10.60
N GLU A 141 1.86 8.97 11.33
CA GLU A 141 2.57 10.13 11.89
C GLU A 141 3.77 9.73 12.76
N THR A 142 3.71 8.57 13.45
CA THR A 142 4.84 8.06 14.24
C THR A 142 5.98 7.43 13.41
N LEU A 143 5.71 7.11 12.15
CA LEU A 143 6.65 6.49 11.21
C LEU A 143 7.20 7.47 10.18
N ARG A 144 6.55 8.62 9.95
CA ARG A 144 7.04 9.68 9.06
C ARG A 144 8.46 10.13 9.42
N PRO A 145 8.81 10.41 10.69
CA PRO A 145 10.20 10.76 11.06
C PRO A 145 11.20 9.62 10.82
N LEU A 146 10.72 8.37 10.66
CA LEU A 146 11.53 7.19 10.38
C LEU A 146 11.66 6.91 8.87
N GLY A 147 11.12 7.80 8.02
CA GLY A 147 11.26 7.75 6.57
C GLY A 147 10.06 7.14 5.82
N ALA A 148 8.95 6.81 6.49
CA ALA A 148 7.74 6.40 5.79
C ALA A 148 7.20 7.57 4.94
N VAL A 149 7.02 7.34 3.64
CA VAL A 149 6.45 8.36 2.74
C VAL A 149 4.93 8.24 2.59
N ALA A 150 4.40 7.04 2.84
CA ALA A 150 2.99 6.70 2.71
C ALA A 150 2.65 5.53 3.63
N TRP A 151 1.37 5.18 3.70
CA TRP A 151 0.87 4.01 4.41
C TRP A 151 -0.29 3.35 3.67
N GLY A 152 -0.43 2.05 3.87
CA GLY A 152 -1.53 1.25 3.35
C GLY A 152 -2.25 0.51 4.45
N ALA A 153 -3.55 0.35 4.29
CA ALA A 153 -4.39 -0.50 5.13
C ALA A 153 -5.44 -1.21 4.28
N ILE A 154 -6.00 -2.29 4.83
CA ILE A 154 -7.12 -2.99 4.22
C ILE A 154 -8.42 -2.53 4.90
N ASP A 155 -8.45 -2.53 6.23
CA ASP A 155 -9.70 -2.37 6.99
C ASP A 155 -9.88 -0.95 7.58
N ALA A 156 -8.98 0.00 7.31
CA ALA A 156 -9.00 1.33 7.97
C ALA A 156 -10.19 2.22 7.58
N TRP A 157 -10.95 1.86 6.54
CA TRP A 157 -12.10 2.62 6.04
C TRP A 157 -13.40 1.83 6.00
N THR A 158 -13.44 0.63 6.58
CA THR A 158 -14.61 -0.28 6.49
C THR A 158 -15.65 -0.10 7.60
N GLY A 159 -15.34 0.62 8.68
CA GLY A 159 -16.18 0.82 9.88
C GLY A 159 -16.60 2.27 10.06
#